data_AF-A0A930F0U6-F1
#
_entry.id   AF-A0A930F0U6-F1
#
_cell.length_a   1.000
_cell.length_b   1.000
_cell.length_c   1.000
_cell.angle_alpha   90.00
_cell.angle_beta   90.00
_cell.angle_gamma   90.00
#
_symmetry.space_group_name_H-M   'P 1'
#
loop_
_entity.id
_entity.type
_entity.pdbx_description
1 polymer ?
#
loop_
_entity_poly.entity_id
_entity_poly.type
_entity_poly.pdbx_seq_one_letter_code
_entity_poly.pdbx_strand_id
1 'polypeptide(L)'
;MKKILFIGLSIAAMISCSRAKETIEYDDYQDYIPENPTKMAKVIYGEDHSMISNPERGFCTRNGYHSRSSVISDYEINTLKSSKHTLVFFDFKLKEFISSPINSDMLGMMQRNFDKLRANGIKAVVRFTYSSSTSAAVYDAEPSIVLKHISQLKPILEKNKDVIALIEAGFIGAYGEWYYSTHYGNKGQADYAKRRTIINAMLDAFPKERMIAVRTPLIKTNLLN
;
A
#
# COMPACT_ATOMS: atom_id res chain seq x y z
N MET A 1 7.36 22.80 -17.94
CA MET A 1 8.33 21.90 -18.62
C MET A 1 9.25 21.31 -17.56
N LYS A 2 9.58 20.01 -17.63
CA LYS A 2 10.50 19.34 -16.68
C LYS A 2 11.89 19.28 -17.30
N LYS A 3 12.95 19.61 -16.55
CA LYS A 3 14.33 19.46 -17.03
C LYS A 3 14.76 17.99 -16.95
N ILE A 4 15.38 17.48 -18.00
CA ILE A 4 16.05 16.18 -18.07
C ILE A 4 17.55 16.46 -18.12
N LEU A 5 18.34 15.72 -17.37
CA LEU A 5 19.80 15.76 -17.41
C LEU A 5 20.30 14.40 -17.90
N PHE A 6 20.88 14.37 -19.11
CA PHE A 6 21.60 13.21 -19.63
C PHE A 6 23.10 13.40 -19.40
N ILE A 7 23.77 12.38 -18.88
CA ILE A 7 25.24 12.30 -18.83
C ILE A 7 25.72 11.55 -20.07
N GLY A 8 26.84 12.00 -20.64
CA GLY A 8 27.29 11.67 -21.99
C GLY A 8 27.80 10.23 -22.19
N LEU A 9 27.78 9.84 -23.46
CA LEU A 9 28.23 8.56 -24.00
C LEU A 9 29.75 8.58 -24.33
N SER A 10 30.44 7.44 -24.28
CA SER A 10 31.75 7.29 -24.94
C SER A 10 31.97 5.89 -25.50
N ILE A 11 32.66 5.84 -26.66
CA ILE A 11 32.74 4.73 -27.62
C ILE A 11 34.15 4.72 -28.23
N ALA A 12 34.79 3.60 -28.56
CA ALA A 12 34.70 2.20 -28.07
C ALA A 12 35.88 1.43 -28.71
N ALA A 13 36.25 0.25 -28.17
CA ALA A 13 37.19 -0.65 -28.86
C ALA A 13 36.90 -2.12 -28.56
N MET A 14 36.50 -2.89 -29.59
CA MET A 14 36.71 -4.33 -29.60
C MET A 14 38.07 -4.62 -30.23
N ILE A 15 38.87 -5.45 -29.58
CA ILE A 15 40.04 -6.10 -30.18
C ILE A 15 39.87 -7.59 -29.91
N SER A 16 39.78 -8.40 -30.97
CA SER A 16 39.95 -9.84 -30.85
C SER A 16 41.43 -10.17 -30.77
N CYS A 17 41.81 -11.13 -29.92
CA CYS A 17 43.06 -11.85 -30.16
C CYS A 17 42.99 -13.27 -29.62
N SER A 18 43.63 -14.19 -30.34
CA SER A 18 43.69 -15.61 -30.06
C SER A 18 44.60 -15.94 -28.88
N ARG A 19 44.23 -17.02 -28.18
CA ARG A 19 44.93 -17.63 -27.05
C ARG A 19 46.44 -17.83 -27.28
N ALA A 20 47.27 -16.99 -26.66
CA ALA A 20 48.63 -17.36 -26.30
C ALA A 20 48.62 -18.16 -24.98
N LYS A 21 49.51 -19.14 -24.83
CA LYS A 21 49.79 -19.78 -23.55
C LYS A 21 51.05 -19.13 -22.96
N GLU A 22 50.88 -18.25 -21.99
CA GLU A 22 51.97 -17.87 -21.09
C GLU A 22 51.76 -18.55 -19.74
N THR A 23 52.79 -19.27 -19.30
CA THR A 23 52.94 -19.73 -17.92
C THR A 23 53.37 -18.55 -17.09
N ILE A 24 52.47 -18.01 -16.27
CA ILE A 24 52.79 -16.98 -15.30
C ILE A 24 53.45 -17.67 -14.10
N GLU A 25 54.70 -17.31 -13.79
CA GLU A 25 55.33 -17.66 -12.51
C GLU A 25 54.55 -16.98 -11.37
N TYR A 26 54.28 -17.72 -10.30
CA TYR A 26 53.71 -17.15 -9.10
C TYR A 26 54.78 -16.34 -8.36
N ASP A 27 54.76 -15.03 -8.51
CA ASP A 27 55.47 -14.12 -7.60
C ASP A 27 55.01 -14.37 -6.15
N ASP A 28 55.96 -14.34 -5.22
CA ASP A 28 55.77 -14.61 -3.80
C ASP A 28 54.84 -13.57 -3.16
N TYR A 29 53.56 -13.91 -3.04
CA TYR A 29 52.56 -13.10 -2.34
C TYR A 29 52.88 -13.09 -0.84
N GLN A 30 53.68 -12.13 -0.41
CA GLN A 30 53.85 -11.76 0.99
C GLN A 30 52.48 -11.39 1.57
N ASP A 31 51.95 -12.23 2.46
CA ASP A 31 50.68 -11.99 3.15
C ASP A 31 50.73 -10.67 3.93
N TYR A 32 49.89 -9.71 3.54
CA TYR A 32 49.68 -8.50 4.31
C TYR A 32 48.88 -8.83 5.58
N ILE A 33 49.60 -9.11 6.67
CA ILE A 33 49.03 -9.27 8.01
C ILE A 33 48.91 -7.86 8.64
N PRO A 34 47.71 -7.29 8.81
CA PRO A 34 47.57 -6.02 9.52
C PRO A 34 47.98 -6.18 10.99
N GLU A 35 48.90 -5.34 11.46
CA GLU A 35 49.55 -5.43 12.79
C GLU A 35 48.62 -5.27 14.01
N ASN A 36 47.31 -5.17 13.80
CA ASN A 36 46.33 -5.10 14.88
C ASN A 36 45.04 -5.83 14.47
N PRO A 37 44.95 -7.16 14.68
CA PRO A 37 43.73 -7.91 14.37
C PRO A 37 42.60 -7.42 15.28
N THR A 38 41.69 -6.63 14.71
CA THR A 38 40.55 -6.05 15.43
C THR A 38 39.83 -7.15 16.20
N LYS A 39 39.80 -7.03 17.53
CA LYS A 39 39.42 -8.12 18.45
C LYS A 39 37.97 -8.58 18.19
N MET A 40 37.83 -9.63 17.37
CA MET A 40 36.53 -10.14 16.95
C MET A 40 35.77 -10.71 18.16
N ALA A 41 34.66 -10.05 18.52
CA ALA A 41 33.80 -10.50 19.60
C ALA A 41 32.88 -11.62 19.11
N LYS A 42 32.89 -12.78 19.79
CA LYS A 42 31.90 -13.83 19.57
C LYS A 42 30.55 -13.38 20.14
N VAL A 43 29.64 -12.97 19.27
CA VAL A 43 28.24 -12.70 19.64
C VAL A 43 27.49 -14.03 19.66
N ILE A 44 26.74 -14.29 20.74
CA ILE A 44 25.84 -15.44 20.85
C ILE A 44 24.42 -14.89 20.77
N TYR A 45 23.64 -15.40 19.82
CA TYR A 45 22.22 -15.09 19.67
C TYR A 45 21.39 -16.22 20.29
N GLY A 46 20.32 -15.87 20.99
CA GLY A 46 19.28 -16.79 21.45
C GLY A 46 17.94 -16.45 20.81
N GLU A 47 17.01 -17.40 20.82
CA GLU A 47 15.63 -17.14 20.38
C GLU A 47 14.91 -16.26 21.40
N ASP A 48 14.19 -15.25 20.91
CA ASP A 48 13.25 -14.46 21.70
C ASP A 48 11.82 -14.77 21.25
N HIS A 49 11.01 -15.28 22.17
CA HIS A 49 9.60 -15.59 21.93
C HIS A 49 8.67 -14.45 22.42
N SER A 50 9.21 -13.30 22.82
CA SER A 50 8.43 -12.15 23.28
C SER A 50 7.54 -11.59 22.15
N MET A 51 6.30 -11.24 22.49
CA MET A 51 5.41 -10.56 21.54
C MET A 51 5.81 -9.08 21.44
N ILE A 52 6.64 -8.76 20.44
CA ILE A 52 7.05 -7.39 20.13
C ILE A 52 6.01 -6.69 19.25
N SER A 53 5.68 -5.43 19.60
CA SER A 53 4.93 -4.54 18.70
C SER A 53 5.85 -4.13 17.55
N ASN A 54 5.45 -4.36 16.30
CA ASN A 54 6.26 -4.03 15.12
C ASN A 54 5.57 -2.92 14.31
N PRO A 55 5.97 -1.64 14.45
CA PRO A 55 5.35 -0.55 13.69
C PRO A 55 5.44 -0.79 12.18
N GLU A 56 4.32 -0.59 11.46
CA GLU A 56 4.20 -0.81 10.00
C GLU A 56 4.46 -2.23 9.48
N ARG A 57 4.63 -3.24 10.35
CA ARG A 57 4.92 -4.63 9.95
C ARG A 57 4.19 -5.63 10.87
N GLY A 58 4.20 -6.91 10.49
CA GLY A 58 3.49 -7.96 11.24
C GLY A 58 1.99 -8.02 10.90
N PHE A 59 1.19 -8.53 11.83
CA PHE A 59 -0.21 -8.86 11.57
C PHE A 59 -1.10 -7.61 11.45
N CYS A 60 -1.75 -7.47 10.29
CA CYS A 60 -2.83 -6.50 10.08
C CYS A 60 -4.17 -7.10 10.52
N THR A 61 -4.78 -6.52 11.54
CA THR A 61 -6.05 -7.02 12.09
C THR A 61 -7.20 -6.71 11.13
N ARG A 62 -7.77 -7.76 10.52
CA ARG A 62 -8.98 -7.68 9.67
C ARG A 62 -10.24 -8.08 10.44
N ASN A 63 -10.24 -9.25 11.07
CA ASN A 63 -11.43 -9.81 11.72
C ASN A 63 -11.90 -8.97 12.91
N GLY A 64 -13.21 -8.66 12.93
CA GLY A 64 -13.87 -7.77 13.90
C GLY A 64 -14.03 -6.31 13.44
N TYR A 65 -13.17 -5.82 12.54
CA TYR A 65 -13.01 -4.38 12.28
C TYR A 65 -13.39 -3.92 10.87
N HIS A 66 -13.82 -4.86 10.02
CA HIS A 66 -14.05 -4.75 8.57
C HIS A 66 -15.08 -3.71 8.09
N SER A 67 -15.70 -2.93 8.96
CA SER A 67 -16.78 -2.02 8.58
C SER A 67 -16.81 -0.81 9.50
N ARG A 68 -16.32 0.33 9.00
CA ARG A 68 -16.35 1.59 9.73
C ARG A 68 -17.50 2.46 9.25
N SER A 69 -18.62 2.35 9.98
CA SER A 69 -19.70 3.35 10.07
C SER A 69 -19.64 4.15 11.39
N SER A 70 -18.68 3.84 12.27
CA SER A 70 -18.49 4.49 13.58
C SER A 70 -17.00 4.74 13.87
N VAL A 71 -16.72 5.47 14.97
CA VAL A 71 -15.35 5.63 15.48
C VAL A 71 -14.96 4.36 16.24
N ILE A 72 -13.73 3.86 16.05
CA ILE A 72 -13.18 2.75 16.83
C ILE A 72 -13.25 3.06 18.34
N SER A 73 -13.75 2.12 19.14
CA SER A 73 -13.89 2.28 20.59
C SER A 73 -12.57 2.05 21.33
N ASP A 74 -12.51 2.42 22.61
CA ASP A 74 -11.31 2.21 23.43
C ASP A 74 -11.10 0.74 23.77
N TYR A 75 -12.17 -0.06 23.85
CA TYR A 75 -12.10 -1.51 23.98
C TYR A 75 -11.36 -2.15 22.79
N GLU A 76 -11.75 -1.76 21.58
CA GLU A 76 -11.14 -2.21 20.32
C GLU A 76 -9.65 -1.83 20.24
N ILE A 77 -9.30 -0.58 20.59
CA ILE A 77 -7.91 -0.11 20.69
C ILE A 77 -7.12 -0.91 21.72
N ASN A 78 -7.68 -1.16 22.90
CA ASN A 78 -7.02 -1.92 23.96
C ASN A 78 -6.82 -3.39 23.57
N THR A 79 -7.74 -3.97 22.80
CA THR A 79 -7.61 -5.32 22.22
C THR A 79 -6.46 -5.39 21.23
N LEU A 80 -6.32 -4.41 20.33
CA LEU A 80 -5.18 -4.33 19.42
C LEU A 80 -3.85 -4.22 20.20
N LYS A 81 -3.80 -3.37 21.24
CA LYS A 81 -2.61 -3.15 22.07
C LYS A 81 -2.22 -4.37 22.91
N SER A 82 -3.17 -5.11 23.46
CA SER A 82 -2.89 -6.34 24.21
C SER A 82 -2.39 -7.46 23.29
N SER A 83 -2.93 -7.56 22.06
CA SER A 83 -2.43 -8.45 21.00
C SER A 83 -1.15 -7.96 20.29
N LYS A 84 -0.57 -6.82 20.70
CA LYS A 84 0.62 -6.19 20.07
C LYS A 84 0.44 -5.84 18.58
N HIS A 85 -0.80 -5.74 18.11
CA HIS A 85 -1.12 -5.39 16.74
C HIS A 85 -1.04 -3.88 16.54
N THR A 86 -0.14 -3.46 15.66
CA THR A 86 0.12 -2.07 15.25
C THR A 86 -0.58 -1.69 13.93
N LEU A 87 -1.19 -2.67 13.26
CA LEU A 87 -1.88 -2.52 11.98
C LEU A 87 -3.32 -3.00 12.08
N VAL A 88 -4.25 -2.20 11.55
CA VAL A 88 -5.67 -2.51 11.47
C VAL A 88 -6.19 -2.24 10.05
N PHE A 89 -7.13 -3.05 9.59
CA PHE A 89 -7.80 -2.85 8.31
C PHE A 89 -9.09 -2.03 8.51
N PHE A 90 -9.11 -0.81 7.96
CA PHE A 90 -10.26 0.08 7.99
C PHE A 90 -10.91 0.16 6.61
N ASP A 91 -12.00 -0.59 6.45
CA ASP A 91 -12.91 -0.48 5.32
C ASP A 91 -14.07 0.45 5.69
N PHE A 92 -14.00 1.68 5.16
CA PHE A 92 -15.04 2.69 5.34
C PHE A 92 -16.21 2.42 4.40
N LYS A 93 -17.40 2.23 4.98
CA LYS A 93 -18.60 1.88 4.23
C LYS A 93 -19.26 3.12 3.65
N LEU A 94 -19.34 3.16 2.32
CA LEU A 94 -19.93 4.25 1.53
C LEU A 94 -21.28 3.87 0.92
N LYS A 95 -21.90 2.75 1.35
CA LYS A 95 -23.18 2.23 0.81
C LYS A 95 -24.27 3.30 0.71
N GLU A 96 -24.43 4.11 1.75
CA GLU A 96 -25.44 5.18 1.84
C GLU A 96 -25.16 6.36 0.89
N PHE A 97 -23.92 6.44 0.38
CA PHE A 97 -23.43 7.46 -0.54
C PHE A 97 -23.27 6.93 -1.98
N ILE A 98 -23.82 5.76 -2.32
CA ILE A 98 -23.64 5.13 -3.65
C ILE A 98 -24.17 5.99 -4.81
N SER A 99 -25.06 6.95 -4.53
CA SER A 99 -25.64 7.90 -5.50
C SER A 99 -25.53 9.37 -5.06
N SER A 100 -24.82 9.67 -3.97
CA SER A 100 -24.77 11.01 -3.36
C SER A 100 -23.34 11.35 -2.86
N PRO A 101 -22.99 12.63 -2.64
CA PRO A 101 -21.70 12.98 -2.03
C PRO A 101 -21.57 12.43 -0.60
N ILE A 102 -20.34 12.12 -0.16
CA ILE A 102 -20.07 11.75 1.23
C ILE A 102 -20.42 12.95 2.12
N ASN A 103 -21.23 12.77 3.17
CA ASN A 103 -21.63 13.86 4.06
C ASN A 103 -20.51 14.25 5.06
N SER A 104 -20.68 15.41 5.71
CA SER A 104 -19.76 15.92 6.73
C SER A 104 -19.54 14.95 7.89
N ASP A 105 -20.55 14.19 8.27
CA ASP A 105 -20.53 13.35 9.47
C ASP A 105 -19.68 12.10 9.25
N MET A 106 -19.79 11.49 8.07
CA MET A 106 -18.95 10.38 7.62
C MET A 106 -17.49 10.83 7.47
N LEU A 107 -17.26 12.00 6.86
CA LEU A 107 -15.92 12.60 6.74
C LEU A 107 -15.30 12.90 8.11
N GLY A 108 -16.08 13.46 9.04
CA GLY A 108 -15.67 13.70 10.43
C GLY A 108 -15.42 12.40 11.21
N MET A 109 -16.19 11.34 10.93
CA MET A 109 -16.02 10.02 11.52
C MET A 109 -14.72 9.35 11.04
N MET A 110 -14.35 9.51 9.76
CA MET A 110 -13.03 9.10 9.25
C MET A 110 -11.89 9.85 9.97
N GLN A 111 -12.01 11.16 10.11
CA GLN A 111 -11.01 11.98 10.81
C GLN A 111 -10.82 11.52 12.27
N ARG A 112 -11.90 11.36 13.04
CA ARG A 112 -11.86 10.89 14.44
C ARG A 112 -11.24 9.49 14.57
N ASN A 113 -11.47 8.61 13.59
CA ASN A 113 -10.79 7.31 13.52
C ASN A 113 -9.27 7.47 13.36
N PHE A 114 -8.81 8.28 12.40
CA PHE A 114 -7.38 8.52 12.18
C PHE A 114 -6.69 9.17 13.39
N ASP A 115 -7.35 10.13 14.05
CA ASP A 115 -6.82 10.79 15.26
C ASP A 115 -6.67 9.79 16.42
N LYS A 116 -7.63 8.87 16.58
CA LYS A 116 -7.59 7.83 17.62
C LYS A 116 -6.52 6.76 17.36
N LEU A 117 -6.29 6.41 16.10
CA LEU A 117 -5.16 5.56 15.70
C LEU A 117 -3.82 6.23 15.99
N ARG A 118 -3.68 7.52 15.63
CA ARG A 118 -2.47 8.33 15.90
C ARG A 118 -2.12 8.35 17.38
N ALA A 119 -3.11 8.66 18.22
CA ALA A 119 -2.95 8.72 19.68
C ALA A 119 -2.53 7.39 20.33
N ASN A 120 -2.64 6.26 19.61
CA ASN A 120 -2.31 4.93 20.11
C ASN A 120 -1.15 4.25 19.37
N GLY A 121 -0.48 4.94 18.42
CA GLY A 121 0.62 4.37 17.64
C GLY A 121 0.22 3.24 16.68
N ILE A 122 -1.06 3.21 16.28
CA ILE A 122 -1.62 2.21 15.35
C ILE A 122 -1.76 2.86 13.96
N LYS A 123 -1.58 2.07 12.90
CA LYS A 123 -1.74 2.52 11.51
C LYS A 123 -2.80 1.71 10.76
N ALA A 124 -3.42 2.33 9.77
CA ALA A 124 -4.50 1.74 8.98
C ALA A 124 -4.03 1.25 7.60
N VAL A 125 -4.48 0.05 7.22
CA VAL A 125 -4.69 -0.30 5.81
C VAL A 125 -6.11 0.15 5.46
N VAL A 126 -6.25 1.13 4.56
CA VAL A 126 -7.53 1.80 4.28
C VAL A 126 -8.16 1.24 3.00
N ARG A 127 -9.47 0.95 3.03
CA ARG A 127 -10.32 0.66 1.86
C ARG A 127 -11.61 1.47 1.96
N PHE A 128 -12.26 1.69 0.82
CA PHE A 128 -13.60 2.28 0.71
C PHE A 128 -14.51 1.32 -0.07
N THR A 129 -15.71 1.00 0.43
CA THR A 129 -16.60 0.03 -0.24
C THR A 129 -18.07 0.45 -0.22
N TYR A 130 -18.78 0.17 -1.31
CA TYR A 130 -20.24 0.40 -1.41
C TYR A 130 -21.03 -0.88 -1.08
N SER A 131 -20.61 -2.03 -1.62
CA SER A 131 -21.21 -3.33 -1.30
C SER A 131 -20.31 -4.18 -0.37
N SER A 132 -20.96 -4.97 0.48
CA SER A 132 -20.34 -6.02 1.32
C SER A 132 -21.01 -7.38 1.08
N SER A 133 -21.44 -7.64 -0.17
CA SER A 133 -22.09 -8.87 -0.61
C SER A 133 -21.80 -9.14 -2.09
N THR A 134 -21.65 -10.41 -2.48
CA THR A 134 -21.62 -10.88 -3.87
C THR A 134 -23.02 -11.01 -4.51
N SER A 135 -24.06 -10.60 -3.79
CA SER A 135 -25.47 -10.68 -4.22
C SER A 135 -26.21 -9.35 -4.03
N ALA A 136 -25.49 -8.22 -4.13
CA ALA A 136 -26.08 -6.89 -4.04
C ALA A 136 -26.76 -6.49 -5.36
N ALA A 137 -27.87 -5.74 -5.29
CA ALA A 137 -28.52 -5.19 -6.49
C ALA A 137 -27.64 -4.17 -7.23
N VAL A 138 -26.86 -3.39 -6.48
CA VAL A 138 -25.83 -2.47 -7.00
C VAL A 138 -24.56 -2.67 -6.18
N TYR A 139 -23.43 -2.88 -6.84
CA TYR A 139 -22.16 -3.22 -6.18
C TYR A 139 -21.26 -2.02 -5.91
N ASP A 140 -21.29 -1.05 -6.81
CA ASP A 140 -20.43 0.13 -6.85
C ASP A 140 -21.20 1.36 -7.35
N ALA A 141 -20.64 2.55 -7.13
CA ALA A 141 -21.22 3.80 -7.60
C ALA A 141 -20.79 4.10 -9.06
N GLU A 142 -21.62 4.87 -9.78
CA GLU A 142 -21.28 5.43 -11.09
C GLU A 142 -19.92 6.17 -11.06
N PRO A 143 -19.11 6.16 -12.14
CA PRO A 143 -17.79 6.79 -12.17
C PRO A 143 -17.78 8.25 -11.73
N SER A 144 -18.82 9.02 -12.07
CA SER A 144 -18.94 10.43 -11.67
C SER A 144 -19.13 10.63 -10.16
N ILE A 145 -19.72 9.65 -9.45
CA ILE A 145 -19.85 9.66 -7.99
C ILE A 145 -18.55 9.22 -7.33
N VAL A 146 -17.88 8.17 -7.84
CA VAL A 146 -16.58 7.73 -7.32
C VAL A 146 -15.53 8.83 -7.45
N LEU A 147 -15.49 9.55 -8.58
CA LEU A 147 -14.60 10.70 -8.77
C LEU A 147 -14.86 11.84 -7.76
N LYS A 148 -16.13 12.13 -7.45
CA LYS A 148 -16.50 13.09 -6.40
C LYS A 148 -16.00 12.62 -5.03
N HIS A 149 -16.20 11.34 -4.70
CA HIS A 149 -15.76 10.76 -3.43
C HIS A 149 -14.24 10.83 -3.27
N ILE A 150 -13.48 10.48 -4.30
CA ILE A 150 -12.01 10.61 -4.33
C ILE A 150 -11.59 12.07 -4.03
N SER A 151 -12.27 13.06 -4.64
CA SER A 151 -12.02 14.47 -4.37
C SER A 151 -12.36 14.89 -2.93
N GLN A 152 -13.42 14.33 -2.33
CA GLN A 152 -13.80 14.61 -0.93
C GLN A 152 -12.84 13.96 0.07
N LEU A 153 -12.26 12.81 -0.28
CA LEU A 153 -11.34 12.06 0.58
C LEU A 153 -9.91 12.63 0.58
N LYS A 154 -9.49 13.28 -0.53
CA LYS A 154 -8.18 13.94 -0.68
C LYS A 154 -7.69 14.70 0.58
N PRO A 155 -8.41 15.71 1.11
CA PRO A 155 -7.92 16.47 2.26
C PRO A 155 -7.77 15.63 3.54
N ILE A 156 -8.62 14.62 3.75
CA ILE A 156 -8.54 13.74 4.91
C ILE A 156 -7.35 12.80 4.79
N LEU A 157 -7.16 12.18 3.62
CA LEU A 157 -6.07 11.23 3.42
C LEU A 157 -4.71 11.95 3.44
N GLU A 158 -4.61 13.16 2.87
CA GLU A 158 -3.39 13.98 2.92
C GLU A 158 -3.05 14.40 4.36
N LYS A 159 -4.03 14.89 5.13
CA LYS A 159 -3.84 15.27 6.53
C LYS A 159 -3.43 14.09 7.42
N ASN A 160 -3.87 12.87 7.09
CA ASN A 160 -3.67 11.68 7.93
C ASN A 160 -2.72 10.65 7.31
N LYS A 161 -1.89 11.03 6.32
CA LYS A 161 -0.96 10.11 5.64
C LYS A 161 0.03 9.45 6.59
N ASP A 162 0.40 10.11 7.67
CA ASP A 162 1.27 9.59 8.73
C ASP A 162 0.72 8.31 9.39
N VAL A 163 -0.61 8.18 9.55
CA VAL A 163 -1.27 7.00 10.14
C VAL A 163 -1.82 5.99 9.13
N ILE A 164 -1.70 6.26 7.83
CA ILE A 164 -2.04 5.30 6.78
C ILE A 164 -0.77 4.50 6.46
N ALA A 165 -0.84 3.17 6.49
CA ALA A 165 0.25 2.29 6.03
C ALA A 165 0.11 1.96 4.54
N LEU A 166 -1.12 1.70 4.09
CA LEU A 166 -1.44 1.31 2.72
C LEU A 166 -2.88 1.74 2.38
N ILE A 167 -3.12 2.12 1.13
CA ILE A 167 -4.48 2.27 0.59
C ILE A 167 -4.75 1.09 -0.35
N GLU A 168 -5.77 0.30 -0.07
CA GLU A 168 -6.29 -0.68 -1.02
C GLU A 168 -7.29 0.01 -1.95
N ALA A 169 -7.13 -0.17 -3.25
CA ALA A 169 -8.04 0.34 -4.27
C ALA A 169 -9.40 -0.34 -4.14
N GLY A 170 -10.29 0.30 -3.38
CA GLY A 170 -11.68 -0.08 -3.23
C GLY A 170 -12.55 0.51 -4.35
N PHE A 171 -13.71 1.03 -3.96
CA PHE A 171 -14.78 1.62 -4.77
C PHE A 171 -15.45 0.70 -5.80
N ILE A 172 -14.71 -0.20 -6.45
CA ILE A 172 -15.22 -1.03 -7.54
C ILE A 172 -15.53 -2.44 -7.02
N GLY A 173 -16.76 -2.88 -7.28
CA GLY A 173 -17.27 -4.22 -7.04
C GLY A 173 -17.59 -4.60 -5.59
N ALA A 174 -18.09 -5.83 -5.43
CA ALA A 174 -18.34 -6.43 -4.12
C ALA A 174 -17.09 -6.36 -3.22
N TYR A 175 -17.27 -5.90 -1.99
CA TYR A 175 -16.19 -5.67 -1.01
C TYR A 175 -15.06 -4.74 -1.50
N GLY A 176 -15.27 -3.99 -2.59
CA GLY A 176 -14.21 -3.22 -3.25
C GLY A 176 -13.09 -4.09 -3.83
N GLU A 177 -13.35 -5.36 -4.15
CA GLU A 177 -12.34 -6.29 -4.68
C GLU A 177 -12.20 -6.26 -6.21
N TRP A 178 -12.83 -5.28 -6.87
CA TRP A 178 -12.77 -5.07 -8.33
C TRP A 178 -13.40 -6.21 -9.15
N TYR A 179 -14.29 -6.97 -8.50
CA TYR A 179 -15.05 -8.08 -9.06
C TYR A 179 -16.49 -8.04 -8.54
N TYR A 180 -17.45 -8.58 -9.31
CA TYR A 180 -18.89 -8.31 -9.18
C TYR A 180 -19.17 -6.82 -9.18
N SER A 181 -19.15 -6.20 -10.36
CA SER A 181 -19.35 -4.76 -10.57
C SER A 181 -20.62 -4.47 -11.35
N THR A 182 -21.25 -3.33 -11.04
CA THR A 182 -22.40 -2.80 -11.79
C THR A 182 -21.93 -1.89 -12.93
N HIS A 183 -20.97 -0.98 -12.68
CA HIS A 183 -20.61 0.07 -13.64
C HIS A 183 -19.26 -0.12 -14.37
N TYR A 184 -18.40 -1.05 -13.92
CA TYR A 184 -17.00 -1.22 -14.36
C TYR A 184 -16.69 -2.57 -15.02
N GLY A 185 -17.72 -3.35 -15.35
CA GLY A 185 -17.59 -4.67 -15.99
C GLY A 185 -16.96 -5.75 -15.09
N ASN A 186 -16.99 -7.00 -15.54
CA ASN A 186 -16.56 -8.18 -14.77
C ASN A 186 -15.45 -8.96 -15.47
N LYS A 187 -14.90 -10.03 -14.84
CA LYS A 187 -13.83 -10.84 -15.45
C LYS A 187 -14.23 -11.32 -16.86
N GLY A 188 -13.35 -11.12 -17.84
CA GLY A 188 -13.61 -11.40 -19.26
C GLY A 188 -14.22 -10.22 -20.03
N GLN A 189 -14.90 -9.29 -19.36
CA GLN A 189 -15.55 -8.10 -19.92
C GLN A 189 -15.38 -6.89 -18.99
N ALA A 190 -14.15 -6.67 -18.51
CA ALA A 190 -13.85 -5.61 -17.55
C ALA A 190 -13.58 -4.29 -18.29
N ASP A 191 -14.26 -3.23 -17.87
CA ASP A 191 -14.09 -1.89 -18.46
C ASP A 191 -12.82 -1.24 -17.90
N TYR A 192 -11.68 -1.58 -18.50
CA TYR A 192 -10.39 -1.04 -18.09
C TYR A 192 -10.24 0.45 -18.39
N ALA A 193 -11.05 1.03 -19.27
CA ALA A 193 -11.07 2.48 -19.47
C ALA A 193 -11.62 3.18 -18.22
N LYS A 194 -12.81 2.80 -17.73
CA LYS A 194 -13.36 3.33 -16.48
C LYS A 194 -12.49 3.00 -15.26
N ARG A 195 -11.97 1.77 -15.17
CA ARG A 195 -11.09 1.36 -14.07
C ARG A 195 -9.79 2.16 -14.03
N ARG A 196 -9.19 2.49 -15.18
CA ARG A 196 -8.03 3.40 -15.27
C ARG A 196 -8.39 4.83 -14.87
N THR A 197 -9.56 5.35 -15.25
CA THR A 197 -10.04 6.67 -14.78
C THR A 197 -10.10 6.74 -13.25
N ILE A 198 -10.59 5.70 -12.57
CA ILE A 198 -10.64 5.66 -11.11
C ILE A 198 -9.24 5.57 -10.50
N ILE A 199 -8.35 4.68 -10.99
CA ILE A 199 -7.01 4.54 -10.40
C ILE A 199 -6.15 5.80 -10.60
N ASN A 200 -6.26 6.47 -11.75
CA ASN A 200 -5.55 7.71 -12.03
C ASN A 200 -6.04 8.83 -11.11
N ALA A 201 -7.36 8.97 -10.94
CA ALA A 201 -7.92 9.94 -10.00
C ALA A 201 -7.45 9.67 -8.56
N MET A 202 -7.35 8.41 -8.13
CA MET A 202 -6.75 8.08 -6.82
C MET A 202 -5.27 8.46 -6.75
N LEU A 203 -4.47 8.18 -7.78
CA LEU A 203 -3.04 8.53 -7.83
C LEU A 203 -2.78 10.06 -7.81
N ASP A 204 -3.67 10.85 -8.41
CA ASP A 204 -3.61 12.32 -8.41
C ASP A 204 -4.16 12.95 -7.11
N ALA A 205 -5.06 12.24 -6.41
CA ALA A 205 -5.76 12.76 -5.24
C ALA A 205 -5.15 12.33 -3.91
N PHE A 206 -4.63 11.11 -3.80
CA PHE A 206 -4.20 10.51 -2.55
C PHE A 206 -2.71 10.79 -2.25
N PRO A 207 -2.24 10.57 -1.01
CA PRO A 207 -0.89 10.97 -0.60
C PRO A 207 0.20 10.26 -1.39
N LYS A 208 1.13 11.03 -1.97
CA LYS A 208 2.21 10.49 -2.83
C LYS A 208 3.20 9.62 -2.07
N GLU A 209 3.27 9.79 -0.76
CA GLU A 209 4.08 8.99 0.16
C GLU A 209 3.41 7.65 0.53
N ARG A 210 2.24 7.33 -0.04
CA ARG A 210 1.50 6.09 0.23
C ARG A 210 1.19 5.31 -1.03
N MET A 211 1.31 4.00 -0.91
CA MET A 211 1.05 3.07 -2.00
C MET A 211 -0.45 2.84 -2.16
N ILE A 212 -0.89 2.67 -3.39
CA ILE A 212 -2.21 2.15 -3.73
C ILE A 212 -2.05 0.70 -4.22
N ALA A 213 -2.63 -0.26 -3.49
CA ALA A 213 -2.63 -1.67 -3.84
C ALA A 213 -3.90 -2.06 -4.60
N VAL A 214 -3.75 -2.79 -5.71
CA VAL A 214 -4.86 -3.41 -6.45
C VAL A 214 -4.91 -4.92 -6.18
N ARG A 215 -6.13 -5.51 -6.22
CA ARG A 215 -6.41 -6.83 -5.66
C ARG A 215 -5.63 -8.01 -6.25
N THR A 216 -5.24 -7.94 -7.53
CA THR A 216 -4.50 -9.01 -8.22
C THR A 216 -3.44 -8.44 -9.18
N PRO A 217 -2.36 -9.20 -9.47
CA PRO A 217 -1.39 -8.84 -10.51
C PRO A 217 -2.02 -8.65 -11.89
N LEU A 218 -3.03 -9.46 -12.26
CA LEU A 218 -3.74 -9.34 -13.53
C LEU A 218 -4.45 -7.98 -13.68
N ILE A 219 -5.10 -7.49 -12.61
CA ILE A 219 -5.69 -6.15 -12.59
C ILE A 219 -4.59 -5.09 -12.76
N LYS A 220 -3.46 -5.24 -12.06
CA LYS A 220 -2.32 -4.31 -12.18
C LYS A 220 -1.79 -4.24 -13.62
N THR A 221 -1.55 -5.38 -14.27
CA THR A 221 -1.06 -5.44 -15.65
C THR A 221 -2.02 -4.75 -16.62
N ASN A 222 -3.31 -5.05 -16.53
CA ASN A 222 -4.33 -4.47 -17.41
C ASN A 222 -4.64 -2.98 -17.14
N LEU A 223 -4.16 -2.42 -16.02
CA LEU A 223 -4.21 -0.97 -15.76
C LEU A 223 -2.98 -0.23 -16.29
N LEU A 224 -1.87 -0.93 -16.51
CA LEU A 224 -0.60 -0.36 -17.00
C LEU A 224 -0.46 -0.44 -18.53
N ASN A 225 -1.16 -1.41 -19.14
CA ASN A 225 -1.40 -1.51 -20.58
C ASN A 225 -2.59 -0.63 -21.01
#